data_AF-A0A1E1V869-F1
#
_entry.id   AF-A0A1E1V869-F1
#
_cell.length_a   1.000
_cell.length_b   1.000
_cell.length_c   1.000
_cell.angle_alpha   90.00
_cell.angle_beta   90.00
_cell.angle_gamma   90.00
#
_symmetry.space_group_name_H-M   'P 1'
#
loop_
_entity.id
_entity.type
_entity.pdbx_description
1 polymer ?
#
loop_
_entity_poly.entity_id
_entity_poly.type
_entity_poly.pdbx_seq_one_letter_code
_entity_poly.pdbx_strand_id
1 'polypeptide(L)'
;MARFLAAGQEQYAIIAALHDVVEDSDWTLDDLRREGFSDAVVSAVDALTRRDGEEYLPFVRRAASHPQARFVKQADLLDNLAAARLANASDRDRLSQKYAAGLRALHERRIRFGGHGWRPKSPP
;
A
#
# COMPACT_ATOMS: atom_id res chain seq x y z
N MET A 1 3.87 -6.90 4.67
CA MET A 1 3.11 -7.93 5.42
C MET A 1 3.58 -8.11 6.88
N ALA A 2 4.83 -8.51 7.14
CA ALA A 2 5.31 -8.93 8.48
C ALA A 2 5.02 -7.95 9.62
N ARG A 3 5.10 -6.63 9.36
CA ARG A 3 4.81 -5.58 10.34
C ARG A 3 3.36 -5.57 10.85
N PHE A 4 2.40 -5.99 10.03
CA PHE A 4 0.98 -6.02 10.42
C PHE A 4 0.68 -7.23 11.29
N LEU A 5 1.26 -8.39 10.98
CA LEU A 5 1.19 -9.59 11.81
C LEU A 5 1.78 -9.34 13.20
N ALA A 6 2.97 -8.75 13.27
CA ALA A 6 3.61 -8.42 14.54
C ALA A 6 2.79 -7.44 15.41
N ALA A 7 1.93 -6.63 14.79
CA ALA A 7 1.06 -5.68 15.48
C ALA A 7 -0.34 -6.23 15.80
N GLY A 8 -0.63 -7.51 15.51
CA GLY A 8 -1.96 -8.11 15.68
C GLY A 8 -3.01 -7.54 14.72
N GLN A 9 -2.59 -7.00 13.59
CA GLN A 9 -3.44 -6.35 12.59
C GLN A 9 -3.72 -7.29 11.41
N GLU A 10 -4.41 -8.40 11.67
CA GLU A 10 -4.62 -9.49 10.72
C GLU A 10 -5.25 -9.02 9.39
N GLN A 11 -6.29 -8.18 9.43
CA GLN A 11 -6.92 -7.66 8.22
C GLN A 11 -5.95 -6.86 7.34
N TYR A 12 -5.05 -6.07 7.94
CA TYR A 12 -4.03 -5.34 7.18
C TYR A 12 -2.95 -6.27 6.63
N ALA A 13 -2.65 -7.37 7.34
CA ALA A 13 -1.76 -8.40 6.84
C ALA A 13 -2.35 -9.11 5.62
N ILE A 14 -3.65 -9.44 5.65
CA ILE A 14 -4.39 -10.02 4.51
C ILE A 14 -4.37 -9.07 3.32
N ILE A 15 -4.76 -7.80 3.50
CA ILE A 15 -4.74 -6.81 2.42
C ILE A 15 -3.32 -6.65 1.85
N ALA A 16 -2.30 -6.59 2.71
CA ALA A 16 -0.91 -6.49 2.28
C ALA A 16 -0.39 -7.75 1.57
N ALA A 17 -0.96 -8.93 1.84
CA ALA A 17 -0.63 -10.16 1.12
C ALA A 17 -1.30 -10.19 -0.27
N LEU A 18 -2.53 -9.68 -0.37
CA LEU A 18 -3.32 -9.71 -1.60
C LEU A 18 -3.06 -8.56 -2.57
N HIS A 19 -2.35 -7.49 -2.14
CA HIS A 19 -2.26 -6.26 -2.93
C HIS A 19 -1.64 -6.44 -4.32
N ASP A 20 -0.70 -7.39 -4.47
CA ASP A 20 -0.05 -7.70 -5.75
C ASP A 20 -0.74 -8.86 -6.47
N VAL A 21 -1.57 -9.67 -5.80
CA VAL A 21 -2.19 -10.87 -6.40
C VAL A 21 -3.05 -10.51 -7.61
N VAL A 22 -3.83 -9.43 -7.51
CA VAL A 22 -4.70 -8.98 -8.62
C VAL A 22 -3.89 -8.27 -9.72
N GLU A 23 -2.73 -7.71 -9.41
CA GLU A 23 -1.88 -7.00 -10.39
C GLU A 23 -0.97 -7.97 -11.15
N ASP A 24 -0.48 -9.02 -10.49
CA ASP A 24 0.56 -9.92 -11.01
C ASP A 24 0.03 -11.32 -11.41
N SER A 25 -1.29 -11.53 -11.38
CA SER A 25 -1.89 -12.82 -11.76
C SER A 25 -3.23 -12.66 -12.47
N ASP A 26 -3.79 -13.79 -12.95
CA ASP A 26 -5.11 -13.83 -13.59
C ASP A 26 -6.28 -13.69 -12.59
N TRP A 27 -6.00 -13.50 -11.30
CA TRP A 27 -7.02 -13.32 -10.27
C TRP A 27 -7.72 -11.97 -10.41
N THR A 28 -9.04 -12.02 -10.35
CA THR A 28 -9.90 -10.83 -10.33
C THR A 28 -10.37 -10.49 -8.91
N LEU A 29 -10.91 -9.29 -8.73
CA LEU A 29 -11.58 -8.93 -7.48
C LEU A 29 -12.79 -9.82 -7.17
N ASP A 30 -13.45 -10.36 -8.20
CA ASP A 30 -14.57 -11.28 -8.03
C ASP A 30 -14.11 -12.68 -7.57
N ASP A 31 -12.92 -13.12 -7.98
CA ASP A 31 -12.30 -14.34 -7.44
C ASP A 31 -12.07 -14.22 -5.94
N LEU A 32 -11.55 -13.08 -5.48
CA LEU A 32 -11.39 -12.81 -4.05
C LEU A 32 -12.74 -12.86 -3.30
N ARG A 33 -13.81 -12.30 -3.88
CA ARG A 33 -15.15 -12.40 -3.29
C ARG A 33 -15.64 -13.85 -3.20
N ARG A 34 -15.42 -14.64 -4.26
CA ARG A 34 -15.82 -16.06 -4.29
C ARG A 34 -15.08 -16.93 -3.27
N GLU A 35 -13.82 -16.61 -2.99
CA GLU A 35 -13.03 -17.25 -1.93
C GLU A 35 -13.42 -16.81 -0.52
N GLY A 36 -14.40 -15.91 -0.37
CA GLY A 36 -14.96 -15.51 0.92
C GLY A 36 -14.24 -14.34 1.59
N PHE A 37 -13.38 -13.59 0.88
CA PHE A 37 -12.85 -12.34 1.41
C PHE A 37 -13.96 -11.31 1.57
N SER A 38 -13.93 -10.56 2.68
CA SER A 38 -14.94 -9.55 2.95
C SER A 38 -14.85 -8.37 1.99
N ASP A 39 -15.97 -7.68 1.76
CA ASP A 39 -16.01 -6.46 0.92
C ASP A 39 -15.02 -5.39 1.36
N ALA A 40 -14.74 -5.30 2.66
CA ALA A 40 -13.73 -4.39 3.20
C ALA A 40 -12.31 -4.74 2.74
N VAL A 41 -11.97 -6.04 2.67
CA VAL A 41 -10.68 -6.49 2.11
C VAL A 41 -10.65 -6.25 0.61
N VAL A 42 -11.69 -6.66 -0.13
CA VAL A 42 -11.73 -6.55 -1.59
C VAL A 42 -11.69 -5.09 -2.05
N SER A 43 -12.42 -4.18 -1.40
CA SER A 43 -12.39 -2.74 -1.71
C SER A 43 -11.03 -2.11 -1.40
N ALA A 44 -10.32 -2.56 -0.37
CA ALA A 44 -8.97 -2.12 -0.10
C ALA A 44 -7.97 -2.63 -1.14
N VAL A 45 -8.13 -3.87 -1.62
CA VAL A 45 -7.31 -4.44 -2.70
C VAL A 45 -7.57 -3.71 -4.01
N ASP A 46 -8.82 -3.44 -4.41
CA ASP A 46 -9.15 -2.62 -5.59
C ASP A 46 -8.49 -1.23 -5.55
N ALA A 47 -8.47 -0.60 -4.37
CA ALA A 47 -7.77 0.67 -4.19
C ALA A 47 -6.25 0.55 -4.37
N LEU A 48 -5.66 -0.63 -4.08
CA LEU A 48 -4.23 -0.92 -4.18
C LEU A 48 -3.81 -1.48 -5.55
N THR A 49 -4.74 -1.96 -6.37
CA THR A 49 -4.45 -2.42 -7.73
C THR A 49 -4.36 -1.22 -8.68
N ARG A 50 -3.25 -1.11 -9.41
CA ARG A 50 -3.10 -0.06 -10.43
C ARG A 50 -3.99 -0.36 -11.64
N ARG A 51 -4.64 0.67 -12.19
CA ARG A 51 -5.45 0.49 -13.41
C ARG A 51 -4.60 0.59 -14.66
N ASP A 52 -5.06 -0.05 -15.73
CA ASP A 52 -4.36 0.02 -17.00
C ASP A 52 -4.32 1.47 -17.51
N GLY A 53 -3.13 1.90 -17.94
CA GLY A 53 -2.85 3.29 -18.31
C GLY A 53 -2.87 4.32 -17.16
N GLU A 54 -3.06 3.92 -15.90
CA GLU A 54 -3.07 4.87 -14.79
C GLU A 54 -1.66 5.34 -14.44
N GLU A 55 -1.43 6.65 -14.39
CA GLU A 55 -0.15 7.22 -13.97
C GLU A 55 0.19 6.89 -12.51
N TYR A 56 1.47 6.70 -12.20
CA TYR A 56 1.92 6.21 -10.89
C TYR A 56 1.49 7.12 -9.72
N LEU A 57 1.65 8.44 -9.82
CA LEU A 57 1.27 9.35 -8.74
C LEU A 57 -0.25 9.46 -8.54
N PRO A 58 -1.07 9.59 -9.61
CA PRO A 58 -2.52 9.46 -9.50
C PRO A 58 -2.96 8.15 -8.83
N PHE A 59 -2.37 7.01 -9.21
CA PHE A 59 -2.60 5.72 -8.55
C PHE A 59 -2.32 5.80 -7.04
N VAL A 60 -1.13 6.27 -6.65
CA VAL A 60 -0.77 6.39 -5.22
C VAL A 60 -1.76 7.28 -4.46
N ARG A 61 -2.19 8.40 -5.05
CA ARG A 61 -3.19 9.31 -4.42
C ARG A 61 -4.57 8.65 -4.30
N ARG A 62 -4.99 7.86 -5.29
CA ARG A 62 -6.23 7.10 -5.25
C ARG A 62 -6.18 6.01 -4.17
N ALA A 63 -5.14 5.19 -4.15
CA ALA A 63 -4.93 4.17 -3.12
C ALA A 63 -4.95 4.79 -1.71
N ALA A 64 -4.24 5.92 -1.53
CA ALA A 64 -4.21 6.67 -0.27
C ALA A 64 -5.55 7.33 0.11
N SER A 65 -6.53 7.33 -0.80
CA SER A 65 -7.87 7.86 -0.51
C SER A 65 -8.76 6.86 0.23
N HIS A 66 -8.42 5.57 0.19
CA HIS A 66 -9.12 4.52 0.92
C HIS A 66 -8.46 4.30 2.30
N PRO A 67 -9.23 4.26 3.42
CA PRO A 67 -8.68 4.25 4.77
C PRO A 67 -7.68 3.12 5.05
N GLN A 68 -8.01 1.88 4.66
CA GLN A 68 -7.16 0.72 4.93
C GLN A 68 -5.99 0.61 3.93
N ALA A 69 -6.29 0.73 2.64
CA ALA A 69 -5.30 0.77 1.56
C ALA A 69 -4.21 1.83 1.80
N ARG A 70 -4.54 2.99 2.38
CA ARG A 70 -3.54 4.02 2.72
C ARG A 70 -2.42 3.48 3.60
N PHE A 71 -2.75 2.74 4.67
CA PHE A 71 -1.75 2.21 5.59
C PHE A 71 -0.90 1.13 4.92
N VAL A 72 -1.53 0.26 4.13
CA VAL A 72 -0.82 -0.76 3.36
C VAL A 72 0.08 -0.12 2.31
N LYS A 73 -0.39 0.90 1.57
CA LYS A 73 0.40 1.58 0.54
C LYS A 73 1.58 2.33 1.14
N GLN A 74 1.38 2.97 2.30
CA GLN A 74 2.49 3.59 3.02
C GLN A 74 3.52 2.53 3.45
N ALA A 75 3.05 1.36 3.89
CA ALA A 75 3.94 0.30 4.31
C ALA A 75 4.78 -0.26 3.16
N ASP A 76 4.11 -0.55 2.04
CA ASP A 76 4.69 -0.96 0.76
C ASP A 76 5.77 0.04 0.29
N LEU A 77 5.43 1.33 0.19
CA LEU A 77 6.38 2.36 -0.24
C LEU A 77 7.62 2.46 0.67
N LEU A 78 7.47 2.23 1.97
CA LEU A 78 8.60 2.21 2.91
C LEU A 78 9.47 0.95 2.74
N ASP A 79 8.86 -0.22 2.54
CA ASP A 79 9.59 -1.47 2.27
C ASP A 79 10.37 -1.34 0.95
N ASN A 80 9.70 -0.82 -0.09
CA ASN A 80 10.28 -0.57 -1.40
C ASN A 80 11.43 0.46 -1.37
N LEU A 81 11.30 1.51 -0.56
CA LEU A 81 12.39 2.48 -0.35
C LEU A 81 13.58 1.85 0.38
N ALA A 82 13.35 0.95 1.34
CA ALA A 82 14.42 0.23 2.01
C ALA A 82 15.11 -0.75 1.04
N ALA A 83 14.36 -1.50 0.24
CA ALA A 83 14.87 -2.40 -0.79
C ALA A 83 15.68 -1.67 -1.87
N ALA A 84 15.25 -0.46 -2.28
CA ALA A 84 15.96 0.37 -3.25
C ALA A 84 17.40 0.70 -2.81
N ARG A 85 17.68 0.76 -1.49
CA ARG A 85 19.04 1.02 -0.98
C ARG A 85 20.00 -0.13 -1.26
N LEU A 86 19.47 -1.34 -1.42
CA LEU A 86 20.25 -2.54 -1.73
C LEU A 86 20.45 -2.73 -3.24
N ALA A 87 19.78 -1.93 -4.08
CA ALA A 87 19.94 -1.98 -5.53
C ALA A 87 21.31 -1.42 -5.98
N ASN A 88 21.65 -1.70 -7.23
CA ASN A 88 22.78 -1.09 -7.94
C ASN A 88 22.64 0.44 -7.98
N ALA A 89 23.74 1.16 -8.25
CA ALA A 89 23.76 2.62 -8.18
C ALA A 89 22.72 3.29 -9.10
N SER A 90 22.58 2.82 -10.35
CA SER A 90 21.64 3.40 -11.31
C SER A 90 20.18 3.22 -10.91
N ASP A 91 19.81 2.06 -10.38
CA ASP A 91 18.45 1.78 -9.93
C ASP A 91 18.15 2.41 -8.58
N ARG A 92 19.12 2.47 -7.67
CA ARG A 92 18.96 3.05 -6.34
C ARG A 92 18.42 4.46 -6.40
N ASP A 93 19.02 5.33 -7.20
CA ASP A 93 18.61 6.74 -7.28
C ASP A 93 17.20 6.87 -7.88
N ARG A 94 16.97 6.19 -9.01
CA ARG A 94 15.66 6.17 -9.69
C ARG A 94 14.54 5.65 -8.79
N LEU A 95 14.75 4.51 -8.14
CA LEU A 95 13.77 3.88 -7.25
C LEU A 95 13.55 4.69 -5.97
N SER A 96 14.63 5.21 -5.37
CA SER A 96 14.52 6.06 -4.19
C SER A 96 13.71 7.32 -4.47
N GLN A 97 13.96 7.97 -5.62
CA GLN A 97 13.18 9.14 -6.05
C GLN A 97 11.72 8.78 -6.30
N LYS A 98 11.43 7.66 -6.98
CA LYS A 98 10.07 7.16 -7.24
C LYS A 98 9.30 6.94 -5.92
N TYR A 99 9.85 6.17 -4.99
CA TYR A 99 9.15 5.82 -3.75
C TYR A 99 9.05 7.00 -2.79
N ALA A 100 10.05 7.88 -2.74
CA ALA A 100 9.98 9.13 -1.98
C ALA A 100 8.90 10.08 -2.55
N ALA A 101 8.73 10.15 -3.87
CA ALA A 101 7.63 10.91 -4.50
C ALA A 101 6.26 10.33 -4.11
N GLY A 102 6.11 9.00 -4.10
CA GLY A 102 4.89 8.33 -3.63
C GLY A 102 4.56 8.67 -2.17
N LEU A 103 5.55 8.62 -1.27
CA LEU A 103 5.38 8.97 0.14
C LEU A 103 4.97 10.44 0.33
N ARG A 104 5.53 11.36 -0.46
CA ARG A 104 5.12 12.78 -0.45
C ARG A 104 3.66 12.94 -0.88
N ALA A 105 3.27 12.33 -2.00
CA ALA A 105 1.89 12.38 -2.50
C ALA A 105 0.87 11.83 -1.49
N LEU A 106 1.24 10.78 -0.74
CA LEU A 106 0.42 10.21 0.33
C LEU A 106 0.23 11.18 1.52
N HIS A 107 1.28 11.93 1.88
CA HIS A 107 1.26 12.86 3.01
C HIS A 107 0.62 14.23 2.69
N GLU A 108 0.64 14.68 1.45
CA GLU A 108 -0.02 15.93 1.03
C GLU A 108 -1.53 15.95 1.34
N ARG A 109 -2.16 14.77 1.42
CA ARG A 109 -3.59 14.64 1.79
C ARG A 109 -3.85 14.82 3.30
N ARG A 110 -2.81 14.84 4.14
CA ARG A 110 -2.92 14.99 5.61
C ARG A 110 -3.41 16.38 6.04
N ILE A 111 -3.43 17.35 5.13
CA ILE A 111 -3.79 18.75 5.44
C ILE A 111 -5.31 19.01 5.31
N ARG A 112 -6.14 18.06 4.83
CA ARG A 112 -7.60 18.29 4.66
C ARG A 112 -8.57 17.53 5.55
N PHE A 113 -8.12 16.59 6.39
CA PHE A 113 -9.01 15.95 7.36
C PHE A 113 -8.30 15.75 8.70
N GLY A 114 -8.71 16.53 9.69
CA GLY A 114 -8.32 16.33 11.09
C GLY A 114 -8.94 15.07 11.67
N GLY A 115 -8.26 14.49 12.66
CA GLY A 115 -8.84 13.49 13.56
C GLY A 115 -8.20 12.10 13.47
N HIS A 116 -7.36 11.82 14.47
CA HIS A 116 -6.96 10.49 14.97
C HIS A 116 -5.77 9.85 14.24
N GLY A 117 -4.59 10.35 14.64
CA GLY A 117 -3.29 9.85 14.21
C GLY A 117 -2.97 8.48 14.79
N TRP A 118 -2.60 7.57 13.90
CA TRP A 118 -1.84 6.36 14.20
C TRP A 118 -0.56 6.71 14.97
N ARG A 119 -0.35 6.11 16.13
CA ARG A 119 0.91 6.10 16.89
C ARG A 119 1.44 4.67 16.88
N PRO A 120 2.65 4.40 16.35
CA PRO A 120 3.27 3.10 16.57
C PRO A 120 3.62 2.97 18.06
N LYS A 121 3.30 1.84 18.68
CA LYS A 121 3.80 1.52 20.01
C LYS A 121 5.31 1.24 19.90
N SER A 122 6.10 1.93 20.70
CA SER A 122 7.53 1.62 20.86
C SER A 122 7.68 0.20 21.43
N PRO A 123 8.65 -0.60 20.95
CA PRO A 123 8.97 -1.89 21.57
C PRO A 123 9.58 -1.69 22.96
N PRO A 124 9.53 -2.73 23.82
CA PRO A 124 9.94 -2.66 25.24
C PRO A 124 11.41 -2.30 25.45
#